data_AF-A0A3D3R4Z8-F1
#
_entry.id   AF-A0A3D3R4Z8-F1
#
_cell.length_a   1.000
_cell.length_b   1.000
_cell.length_c   1.000
_cell.angle_alpha   90.00
_cell.angle_beta   90.00
_cell.angle_gamma   90.00
#
_symmetry.space_group_name_H-M   'P 1'
#
loop_
_entity.id
_entity.type
_entity.pdbx_description
1 polymer ?
#
loop_
_entity_poly.entity_id
_entity_poly.type
_entity_poly.pdbx_seq_one_letter_code
_entity_poly.pdbx_strand_id
1 'polypeptide(L)'
;MKIKAWMLTLLLSLSFLSLDTNADAAAAESDQKETLNVLFIGNSYTARHNLAQVVKKMAEAGHPNLTFKPTTVIYGGRRLVDHWNLGSQNYVKLYELTSEEEKQTITGLQKDAKDPRNRYAAAALKRHQQLLKELDAEHPKWDVVVLQSYRDDLKGADSLYAQYAPRFAELAKKQGARVILYETTPNTQNAKALKNPPVAAAAVMEKARAIATLAKQVDASAAPMSLAGFHCQTERPDMTLRFINDAHLNQTMAYLTACCLYAALFDESPEGLPVDSITDIRYFDNKDRTKDRDGNPITTMFSAKDRADLQRIAWKSYQQFKTLRDN
;
A
#
# COMPACT_ATOMS: atom_id res chain seq x y z
N MET A 1 10.80 46.12 -87.55
CA MET A 1 11.52 44.83 -87.62
C MET A 1 11.85 44.39 -86.19
N LYS A 2 11.30 43.26 -85.70
CA LYS A 2 11.57 42.58 -84.40
C LYS A 2 11.22 43.38 -83.11
N ILE A 3 10.11 43.14 -82.41
CA ILE A 3 9.77 42.07 -81.43
C ILE A 3 10.02 42.50 -79.95
N LYS A 4 8.93 42.42 -79.15
CA LYS A 4 8.78 42.21 -77.68
C LYS A 4 9.30 43.27 -76.70
N ALA A 5 8.70 43.50 -75.53
CA ALA A 5 7.43 43.08 -74.91
C ALA A 5 7.12 44.09 -73.78
N TRP A 6 5.84 44.34 -73.53
CA TRP A 6 5.35 45.30 -72.54
C TRP A 6 5.23 44.63 -71.16
N MET A 7 5.82 45.24 -70.14
CA MET A 7 5.69 44.87 -68.73
C MET A 7 4.70 45.83 -68.09
N LEU A 8 3.57 45.32 -67.59
CA LEU A 8 2.56 46.10 -66.87
C LEU A 8 2.61 45.74 -65.38
N THR A 9 2.83 46.76 -64.57
CA THR A 9 2.90 46.74 -63.11
C THR A 9 1.51 46.52 -62.49
N LEU A 10 1.37 45.59 -61.53
CA LEU A 10 0.16 45.47 -60.70
C LEU A 10 0.55 45.32 -59.22
N LEU A 11 -0.03 46.19 -58.40
CA LEU A 11 0.17 46.31 -56.96
C LEU A 11 -0.38 45.11 -56.17
N LEU A 12 0.40 44.61 -55.20
CA LEU A 12 -0.02 43.63 -54.19
C LEU A 12 -0.81 44.33 -53.07
N SER A 13 -2.04 43.89 -52.82
CA SER A 13 -2.81 44.19 -51.60
C SER A 13 -2.60 43.07 -50.57
N LEU A 14 -2.01 43.40 -49.41
CA LEU A 14 -1.94 42.51 -48.24
C LEU A 14 -3.30 42.46 -47.52
N SER A 15 -3.88 41.26 -47.42
CA SER A 15 -5.03 40.97 -46.56
C SER A 15 -4.54 40.56 -45.18
N PHE A 16 -4.93 41.31 -44.14
CA PHE A 16 -4.74 40.91 -42.74
C PHE A 16 -5.80 39.85 -42.38
N LEU A 17 -5.36 38.63 -42.01
CA LEU A 17 -6.19 37.65 -41.32
C LEU A 17 -6.13 37.93 -39.82
N SER A 18 -7.26 38.30 -39.21
CA SER A 18 -7.45 38.30 -37.77
C SER A 18 -7.62 36.85 -37.29
N LEU A 19 -6.69 36.38 -36.46
CA LEU A 19 -6.81 35.12 -35.72
C LEU A 19 -7.63 35.41 -34.46
N ASP A 20 -8.91 35.07 -34.47
CA ASP A 20 -9.72 35.04 -33.26
C ASP A 20 -9.27 33.91 -32.36
N THR A 21 -8.96 34.28 -31.13
CA THR A 21 -8.41 33.48 -30.04
C THR A 21 -9.44 32.49 -29.50
N ASN A 22 -9.35 31.22 -29.90
CA ASN A 22 -9.93 30.11 -29.12
C ASN A 22 -9.02 29.77 -27.93
N ALA A 23 -8.84 30.73 -27.02
CA ALA A 23 -8.00 30.57 -25.82
C ALA A 23 -8.79 30.30 -24.53
N ASP A 24 -10.12 30.32 -24.56
CA ASP A 24 -10.97 30.22 -23.36
C ASP A 24 -11.78 28.92 -23.21
N ALA A 25 -11.47 27.88 -24.00
CA ALA A 25 -12.15 26.58 -23.90
C ALA A 25 -11.31 25.46 -23.24
N ALA A 26 -10.18 25.80 -22.61
CA ALA A 26 -9.25 24.83 -22.01
C ALA A 26 -9.02 25.03 -20.50
N ALA A 27 -9.96 25.68 -19.80
CA ALA A 27 -9.92 25.86 -18.35
C ALA A 27 -11.28 25.55 -17.71
N ALA A 28 -11.76 24.34 -17.95
CA ALA A 28 -12.77 23.71 -17.13
C ALA A 28 -12.39 22.24 -16.96
N GLU A 29 -11.18 22.00 -16.43
CA GLU A 29 -10.91 20.72 -15.77
C GLU A 29 -11.89 20.63 -14.60
N SER A 30 -12.75 19.63 -14.66
CA SER A 30 -13.74 19.37 -13.63
C SER A 30 -13.03 19.25 -12.27
N ASP A 31 -13.43 20.11 -11.33
CA ASP A 31 -13.06 20.10 -9.90
C ASP A 31 -13.62 18.85 -9.16
N GLN A 32 -13.70 17.71 -9.85
CA GLN A 32 -14.17 16.46 -9.28
C GLN A 32 -13.05 15.86 -8.45
N LYS A 33 -13.23 15.92 -7.12
CA LYS A 33 -12.41 15.17 -6.16
C LYS A 33 -12.43 13.69 -6.51
N GLU A 34 -11.29 13.17 -6.95
CA GLU A 34 -11.10 11.75 -7.19
C GLU A 34 -11.16 11.02 -5.85
N THR A 35 -11.97 9.97 -5.73
CA THR A 35 -12.03 9.15 -4.50
C THR A 35 -11.33 7.82 -4.76
N LEU A 36 -10.42 7.44 -3.87
CA LEU A 36 -9.71 6.16 -3.92
C LEU A 36 -10.07 5.31 -2.70
N ASN A 37 -10.86 4.26 -2.90
CA ASN A 37 -11.27 3.30 -1.89
C ASN A 37 -10.24 2.17 -1.82
N VAL A 38 -9.54 2.09 -0.69
CA VAL A 38 -8.42 1.15 -0.51
C VAL A 38 -8.71 0.19 0.62
N LEU A 39 -8.77 -1.11 0.33
CA LEU A 39 -8.94 -2.16 1.31
C LEU A 39 -7.60 -2.77 1.70
N PHE A 40 -7.27 -2.75 2.99
CA PHE A 40 -6.12 -3.44 3.54
C PHE A 40 -6.56 -4.74 4.23
N ILE A 41 -6.05 -5.88 3.75
CA ILE A 41 -6.19 -7.19 4.40
C ILE A 41 -4.87 -7.50 5.11
N GLY A 42 -4.89 -7.65 6.43
CA GLY A 42 -3.67 -7.94 7.16
C GLY A 42 -3.81 -8.14 8.66
N ASN A 43 -2.72 -7.88 9.38
CA ASN A 43 -2.60 -8.12 10.80
C ASN A 43 -1.98 -6.93 11.54
N SER A 44 -1.26 -7.17 12.65
CA SER A 44 -0.57 -6.12 13.41
C SER A 44 0.42 -5.30 12.59
N TYR A 45 0.97 -5.83 11.50
CA TYR A 45 1.86 -5.10 10.59
C TYR A 45 1.15 -4.05 9.73
N THR A 46 -0.18 -4.17 9.61
CA THR A 46 -1.05 -3.15 9.00
C THR A 46 -1.74 -2.29 10.05
N ALA A 47 -2.13 -2.88 11.19
CA ALA A 47 -2.91 -2.17 12.20
C ALA A 47 -2.08 -1.22 13.08
N ARG A 48 -0.83 -1.57 13.37
CA ARG A 48 0.04 -0.72 14.21
C ARG A 48 0.39 0.58 13.50
N HIS A 49 0.83 1.55 14.28
CA HIS A 49 1.33 2.82 13.74
C HIS A 49 0.31 3.64 12.93
N ASN A 50 -0.96 3.28 13.02
CA ASN A 50 -2.03 3.81 12.18
C ASN A 50 -1.66 3.80 10.68
N LEU A 51 -0.97 2.75 10.21
CA LEU A 51 -0.30 2.72 8.90
C LEU A 51 -1.21 3.18 7.75
N ALA A 52 -2.43 2.64 7.64
CA ALA A 52 -3.36 3.01 6.57
C ALA A 52 -3.76 4.50 6.61
N GLN A 53 -3.80 5.12 7.79
CA GLN A 53 -4.06 6.56 7.94
C GLN A 53 -2.83 7.41 7.61
N VAL A 54 -1.62 6.91 7.85
CA VAL A 54 -0.39 7.58 7.40
C VAL A 54 -0.31 7.55 5.88
N VAL A 55 -0.62 6.40 5.25
CA VAL A 55 -0.71 6.28 3.79
C VAL A 55 -1.77 7.24 3.23
N LYS A 56 -2.95 7.34 3.86
CA LYS A 56 -3.95 8.37 3.51
C LYS A 56 -3.35 9.78 3.51
N LYS A 57 -2.68 10.18 4.60
CA LYS A 57 -2.05 11.51 4.70
C LYS A 57 -1.00 11.74 3.60
N MET A 58 -0.20 10.72 3.28
CA MET A 58 0.78 10.80 2.20
C MET A 58 0.11 10.95 0.83
N ALA A 59 -0.90 10.13 0.55
CA ALA A 59 -1.67 10.17 -0.68
C ALA A 59 -2.33 11.54 -0.90
N GLU A 60 -3.02 12.08 0.10
CA GLU A 60 -3.72 13.37 -0.01
C GLU A 60 -2.75 14.56 -0.04
N ALA A 61 -1.54 14.41 0.50
CA ALA A 61 -0.49 15.43 0.39
C ALA A 61 0.19 15.43 -0.98
N GLY A 62 0.38 14.26 -1.60
CA GLY A 62 0.93 14.13 -2.96
C GLY A 62 -0.10 14.46 -4.05
N HIS A 63 -1.38 14.20 -3.78
CA HIS A 63 -2.49 14.42 -4.71
C HIS A 63 -3.59 15.25 -4.02
N PRO A 64 -3.52 16.60 -4.03
CA PRO A 64 -4.43 17.46 -3.26
C PRO A 64 -5.94 17.32 -3.60
N ASN A 65 -6.27 16.82 -4.79
CA ASN A 65 -7.64 16.60 -5.23
C ASN A 65 -8.15 15.17 -4.93
N LEU A 66 -7.31 14.31 -4.36
CA LEU A 66 -7.66 12.94 -3.99
C LEU A 66 -8.30 12.89 -2.61
N THR A 67 -9.39 12.15 -2.48
CA THR A 67 -9.94 11.70 -1.20
C THR A 67 -9.62 10.22 -1.03
N PHE A 68 -8.68 9.91 -0.15
CA PHE A 68 -8.25 8.54 0.09
C PHE A 68 -9.06 7.90 1.24
N LYS A 69 -9.76 6.80 0.97
CA LYS A 69 -10.65 6.11 1.93
C LYS A 69 -10.11 4.72 2.29
N PRO A 70 -9.32 4.60 3.38
CA PRO A 70 -8.80 3.31 3.82
C PRO A 70 -9.86 2.52 4.61
N THR A 71 -10.06 1.26 4.23
CA THR A 71 -10.77 0.25 5.02
C THR A 71 -9.80 -0.84 5.42
N THR A 72 -9.93 -1.39 6.63
CA THR A 72 -9.02 -2.45 7.12
C THR A 72 -9.78 -3.67 7.62
N VAL A 73 -9.38 -4.87 7.17
CA VAL A 73 -9.78 -6.16 7.75
C VAL A 73 -8.57 -6.77 8.43
N ILE A 74 -8.56 -6.73 9.76
CA ILE A 74 -7.39 -7.05 10.58
C ILE A 74 -7.67 -8.20 11.53
N TYR A 75 -6.81 -9.22 11.50
CA TYR A 75 -6.76 -10.25 12.53
C TYR A 75 -5.31 -10.46 13.02
N GLY A 76 -5.09 -10.43 14.33
CA GLY A 76 -3.76 -10.45 14.94
C GLY A 76 -2.92 -11.67 14.53
N GLY A 77 -1.69 -11.42 14.05
CA GLY A 77 -0.75 -12.46 13.61
C GLY A 77 -1.30 -13.46 12.59
N ARG A 78 -2.30 -13.07 11.78
CA ARG A 78 -2.91 -13.90 10.74
C ARG A 78 -2.27 -13.66 9.39
N ARG A 79 -2.25 -14.73 8.58
CA ARG A 79 -1.79 -14.78 7.19
C ARG A 79 -2.99 -14.73 6.25
N LEU A 80 -2.77 -14.57 4.94
CA LEU A 80 -3.87 -14.57 3.96
C LEU A 80 -4.69 -15.87 3.97
N VAL A 81 -4.07 -17.03 4.17
CA VAL A 81 -4.80 -18.30 4.35
C VAL A 81 -5.75 -18.25 5.56
N ASP A 82 -5.32 -17.63 6.65
CA ASP A 82 -6.15 -17.52 7.84
C ASP A 82 -7.29 -16.52 7.59
N HIS A 83 -7.03 -15.42 6.86
CA HIS A 83 -8.05 -14.48 6.41
C HIS A 83 -9.13 -15.15 5.54
N TRP A 84 -8.73 -16.02 4.63
CA TRP A 84 -9.64 -16.79 3.78
C TRP A 84 -10.55 -17.71 4.63
N ASN A 85 -9.96 -18.42 5.59
CA ASN A 85 -10.73 -19.25 6.51
C ASN A 85 -11.65 -18.44 7.43
N LEU A 86 -11.31 -17.17 7.68
CA LEU A 86 -12.11 -16.24 8.47
C LEU A 86 -13.13 -15.44 7.64
N GLY A 87 -13.36 -15.80 6.37
CA GLY A 87 -14.38 -15.15 5.52
C GLY A 87 -13.96 -13.81 4.92
N SER A 88 -12.67 -13.43 4.98
CA SER A 88 -12.23 -12.09 4.55
C SER A 88 -12.45 -11.83 3.05
N GLN A 89 -12.62 -12.87 2.24
CA GLN A 89 -12.97 -12.77 0.83
C GLN A 89 -14.27 -12.00 0.60
N ASN A 90 -15.23 -12.07 1.52
CA ASN A 90 -16.52 -11.37 1.40
C ASN A 90 -16.34 -9.85 1.45
N TYR A 91 -15.37 -9.34 2.21
CA TYR A 91 -15.06 -7.91 2.21
C TYR A 91 -14.39 -7.47 0.90
N VAL A 92 -13.65 -8.36 0.22
CA VAL A 92 -13.05 -8.03 -1.09
C VAL A 92 -14.12 -8.00 -2.18
N LYS A 93 -15.04 -8.97 -2.21
CA LYS A 93 -16.14 -9.03 -3.18
C LYS A 93 -17.43 -8.34 -2.70
N LEU A 94 -17.32 -7.37 -1.81
CA LEU A 94 -18.46 -6.77 -1.11
C LEU A 94 -19.52 -6.18 -2.07
N TYR A 95 -19.08 -5.67 -3.23
CA TYR A 95 -19.94 -5.11 -4.28
C TYR A 95 -20.95 -6.10 -4.89
N GLU A 96 -20.71 -7.41 -4.76
CA GLU A 96 -21.58 -8.47 -5.30
C GLU A 96 -21.97 -9.51 -4.24
N LEU A 97 -21.60 -9.27 -2.97
CA LEU A 97 -21.85 -10.21 -1.88
C LEU A 97 -23.35 -10.32 -1.61
N THR A 98 -23.87 -11.54 -1.65
CA THR A 98 -25.28 -11.80 -1.34
C THR A 98 -25.52 -12.09 0.13
N SER A 99 -26.73 -11.80 0.62
CA SER A 99 -27.16 -12.15 1.99
C SER A 99 -27.00 -13.65 2.27
N GLU A 100 -27.21 -14.49 1.25
CA GLU A 100 -27.09 -15.94 1.36
C GLU A 100 -25.64 -16.40 1.54
N GLU A 101 -24.70 -15.89 0.73
CA GLU A 101 -23.27 -16.18 0.90
C GLU A 101 -22.73 -15.71 2.26
N GLU A 102 -23.21 -14.56 2.73
CA GLU A 102 -22.81 -14.03 4.04
C GLU A 102 -23.39 -14.89 5.18
N LYS A 103 -24.65 -15.34 5.09
CA LYS A 103 -25.24 -16.30 6.03
C LYS A 103 -24.48 -17.62 6.05
N GLN A 104 -24.07 -18.15 4.89
CA GLN A 104 -23.26 -19.36 4.80
C GLN A 104 -21.90 -19.19 5.50
N THR A 105 -21.26 -18.05 5.30
CA THR A 105 -19.99 -17.70 5.99
C THR A 105 -20.20 -17.65 7.51
N ILE A 106 -21.27 -17.01 7.97
CA ILE A 106 -21.66 -16.96 9.39
C ILE A 106 -21.87 -18.37 9.95
N THR A 107 -22.58 -19.26 9.24
CA THR A 107 -22.79 -20.65 9.69
C THR A 107 -21.48 -21.41 9.82
N GLY A 108 -20.55 -21.27 8.88
CA GLY A 108 -19.21 -21.84 8.98
C GLY A 108 -18.47 -21.33 10.23
N LEU A 109 -18.45 -20.02 10.44
CA LEU A 109 -17.79 -19.38 11.57
C LEU A 109 -18.44 -19.72 12.93
N GLN A 110 -19.75 -19.97 12.98
CA GLN A 110 -20.43 -20.47 14.18
C GLN A 110 -19.92 -21.84 14.61
N LYS A 111 -19.58 -22.71 13.65
CA LYS A 111 -18.95 -24.00 13.93
C LYS A 111 -17.52 -23.80 14.43
N ASP A 112 -16.74 -22.99 13.73
CA ASP A 112 -15.33 -22.75 14.07
C ASP A 112 -15.15 -22.02 15.40
N ALA A 113 -16.06 -21.13 15.77
CA ALA A 113 -16.05 -20.40 17.04
C ALA A 113 -16.27 -21.31 18.26
N LYS A 114 -16.73 -22.55 18.07
CA LYS A 114 -16.81 -23.55 19.14
C LYS A 114 -15.46 -24.17 19.47
N ASP A 115 -14.46 -24.09 18.58
CA ASP A 115 -13.11 -24.56 18.88
C ASP A 115 -12.33 -23.49 19.68
N PRO A 116 -12.03 -23.71 20.97
CA PRO A 116 -11.30 -22.74 21.78
C PRO A 116 -9.87 -22.47 21.28
N ARG A 117 -9.33 -23.32 20.39
CA ARG A 117 -8.04 -23.10 19.74
C ARG A 117 -8.15 -22.07 18.62
N ASN A 118 -9.33 -21.89 18.02
CA ASN A 118 -9.59 -20.89 16.99
C ASN A 118 -10.03 -19.55 17.62
N ARG A 119 -9.08 -18.87 18.26
CA ARG A 119 -9.31 -17.63 19.02
C ARG A 119 -9.87 -16.46 18.18
N TYR A 120 -9.83 -16.54 16.86
CA TYR A 120 -10.27 -15.46 15.96
C TYR A 120 -11.62 -15.73 15.31
N ALA A 121 -12.12 -16.97 15.29
CA ALA A 121 -13.41 -17.30 14.69
C ALA A 121 -14.57 -16.55 15.36
N ALA A 122 -14.56 -16.38 16.68
CA ALA A 122 -15.58 -15.61 17.38
C ALA A 122 -15.57 -14.11 16.99
N ALA A 123 -14.38 -13.53 16.82
CA ALA A 123 -14.25 -12.14 16.39
C ALA A 123 -14.67 -11.96 14.92
N ALA A 124 -14.29 -12.89 14.05
CA ALA A 124 -14.73 -12.91 12.65
C ALA A 124 -16.25 -13.09 12.54
N LEU A 125 -16.82 -14.04 13.30
CA LEU A 125 -18.26 -14.27 13.37
C LEU A 125 -19.01 -12.98 13.73
N LYS A 126 -18.57 -12.26 14.77
CA LYS A 126 -19.18 -10.98 15.15
C LYS A 126 -19.11 -9.96 14.02
N ARG A 127 -17.98 -9.90 13.30
CA ARG A 127 -17.78 -8.96 12.19
C ARG A 127 -18.71 -9.28 11.02
N HIS A 128 -18.83 -10.55 10.65
CA HIS A 128 -19.73 -11.03 9.60
C HIS A 128 -21.22 -10.87 9.96
N GLN A 129 -21.58 -11.13 11.22
CA GLN A 129 -22.94 -10.82 11.71
C GLN A 129 -23.28 -9.33 11.64
N GLN A 130 -22.28 -8.45 11.81
CA GLN A 130 -22.49 -7.02 11.61
C GLN A 130 -22.59 -6.68 10.13
N LEU A 131 -21.72 -7.23 9.29
CA LEU A 131 -21.75 -7.06 7.84
C LEU A 131 -23.12 -7.45 7.26
N LEU A 132 -23.69 -8.58 7.68
CA LEU A 132 -25.01 -9.02 7.24
C LEU A 132 -26.13 -7.99 7.52
N LYS A 133 -26.04 -7.24 8.62
CA LYS A 133 -27.03 -6.20 8.96
C LYS A 133 -26.87 -4.94 8.13
N GLU A 134 -25.67 -4.71 7.62
CA GLU A 134 -25.30 -3.52 6.85
C GLU A 134 -25.21 -3.81 5.35
N LEU A 135 -25.50 -5.04 4.92
CA LEU A 135 -25.26 -5.48 3.54
C LEU A 135 -26.11 -4.71 2.52
N ASP A 136 -27.31 -4.31 2.91
CA ASP A 136 -28.22 -3.53 2.06
C ASP A 136 -27.80 -2.04 1.94
N ALA A 137 -26.83 -1.58 2.74
CA ALA A 137 -26.25 -0.26 2.57
C ALA A 137 -25.35 -0.19 1.33
N GLU A 138 -25.14 1.02 0.81
CA GLU A 138 -24.22 1.21 -0.31
C GLU A 138 -22.77 0.90 0.12
N HIS A 139 -22.12 0.01 -0.61
CA HIS A 139 -20.71 -0.35 -0.39
C HIS A 139 -19.88 0.08 -1.60
N PRO A 140 -18.77 0.80 -1.41
CA PRO A 140 -17.91 1.17 -2.52
C PRO A 140 -17.26 -0.09 -3.12
N LYS A 141 -17.07 -0.08 -4.45
CA LYS A 141 -16.08 -0.96 -5.07
C LYS A 141 -14.69 -0.54 -4.61
N TRP A 142 -13.78 -1.51 -4.51
CA TRP A 142 -12.39 -1.20 -4.19
C TRP A 142 -11.66 -0.76 -5.45
N ASP A 143 -10.92 0.34 -5.35
CA ASP A 143 -9.99 0.77 -6.39
C ASP A 143 -8.63 0.08 -6.21
N VAL A 144 -8.29 -0.23 -4.94
CA VAL A 144 -7.07 -0.94 -4.58
C VAL A 144 -7.32 -1.92 -3.44
N VAL A 145 -6.76 -3.12 -3.55
CA VAL A 145 -6.69 -4.10 -2.46
C VAL A 145 -5.23 -4.38 -2.11
N VAL A 146 -4.86 -4.04 -0.87
CA VAL A 146 -3.54 -4.29 -0.28
C VAL A 146 -3.57 -5.60 0.48
N LEU A 147 -2.71 -6.54 0.08
CA LEU A 147 -2.63 -7.88 0.65
C LEU A 147 -1.33 -8.02 1.43
N GLN A 148 -1.42 -8.17 2.74
CA GLN A 148 -0.24 -8.25 3.62
C GLN A 148 0.25 -9.70 3.79
N SER A 149 1.56 -9.94 3.62
CA SER A 149 2.21 -11.21 4.01
C SER A 149 2.50 -11.27 5.51
N TYR A 150 2.77 -12.45 6.06
CA TYR A 150 3.28 -12.62 7.43
C TYR A 150 4.03 -13.94 7.64
N ARG A 151 5.35 -13.92 7.46
CA ARG A 151 6.26 -15.09 7.63
C ARG A 151 5.94 -16.29 6.72
N ASP A 152 4.94 -16.15 5.87
CA ASP A 152 4.37 -17.18 5.01
C ASP A 152 4.74 -16.99 3.54
N ASP A 153 5.76 -16.17 3.31
CA ASP A 153 6.33 -15.72 2.04
C ASP A 153 7.82 -16.12 1.90
N LEU A 154 8.28 -17.06 2.73
CA LEU A 154 9.68 -17.48 2.81
C LEU A 154 10.00 -18.73 1.96
N LYS A 155 8.98 -19.39 1.42
CA LYS A 155 9.13 -20.65 0.64
C LYS A 155 8.92 -20.44 -0.86
N GLY A 156 9.17 -19.24 -1.37
CA GLY A 156 8.96 -18.90 -2.78
C GLY A 156 7.55 -19.24 -3.26
N ALA A 157 7.46 -19.95 -4.39
CA ALA A 157 6.19 -20.36 -5.01
C ALA A 157 5.35 -21.31 -4.14
N ASP A 158 5.99 -22.12 -3.28
CA ASP A 158 5.29 -23.06 -2.39
C ASP A 158 4.77 -22.39 -1.11
N SER A 159 5.04 -21.10 -0.93
CA SER A 159 4.63 -20.34 0.24
C SER A 159 3.11 -20.15 0.29
N LEU A 160 2.53 -20.12 1.49
CA LEU A 160 1.08 -19.92 1.63
C LEU A 160 0.65 -18.53 1.14
N TYR A 161 1.55 -17.55 1.20
CA TYR A 161 1.32 -16.24 0.61
C TYR A 161 1.18 -16.35 -0.91
N ALA A 162 2.08 -17.07 -1.60
CA ALA A 162 2.00 -17.30 -3.04
C ALA A 162 0.77 -18.13 -3.46
N GLN A 163 0.21 -18.95 -2.57
CA GLN A 163 -1.01 -19.72 -2.84
C GLN A 163 -2.30 -18.90 -2.64
N TYR A 164 -2.33 -17.97 -1.68
CA TYR A 164 -3.55 -17.25 -1.31
C TYR A 164 -3.63 -15.81 -1.85
N ALA A 165 -2.51 -15.13 -2.08
CA ALA A 165 -2.52 -13.82 -2.73
C ALA A 165 -3.21 -13.85 -4.11
N PRO A 166 -2.97 -14.85 -5.00
CA PRO A 166 -3.69 -14.94 -6.27
C PRO A 166 -5.21 -15.08 -6.13
N ARG A 167 -5.69 -15.79 -5.10
CA ARG A 167 -7.13 -15.98 -4.85
C ARG A 167 -7.82 -14.67 -4.48
N PHE A 168 -7.20 -13.88 -3.61
CA PHE A 168 -7.70 -12.55 -3.29
C PHE A 168 -7.56 -11.58 -4.47
N ALA A 169 -6.45 -11.66 -5.20
CA ALA A 169 -6.21 -10.84 -6.38
C ALA A 169 -7.26 -11.08 -7.48
N GLU A 170 -7.68 -12.33 -7.69
CA GLU A 170 -8.77 -12.64 -8.63
C GLU A 170 -10.07 -11.90 -8.27
N LEU A 171 -10.46 -11.92 -6.99
CA LEU A 171 -11.65 -11.22 -6.50
C LEU A 171 -11.50 -9.70 -6.63
N ALA A 172 -10.34 -9.16 -6.28
CA ALA A 172 -10.03 -7.74 -6.43
C ALA A 172 -10.15 -7.29 -7.89
N LYS A 173 -9.61 -8.08 -8.83
CA LYS A 173 -9.61 -7.73 -10.26
C LYS A 173 -10.96 -7.86 -10.94
N LYS A 174 -11.85 -8.74 -10.45
CA LYS A 174 -13.22 -8.87 -10.99
C LYS A 174 -14.02 -7.57 -10.91
N GLN A 175 -13.71 -6.70 -9.94
CA GLN A 175 -14.29 -5.35 -9.83
C GLN A 175 -13.41 -4.24 -10.42
N GLY A 176 -12.30 -4.58 -11.08
CA GLY A 176 -11.34 -3.61 -11.64
C GLY A 176 -10.32 -3.06 -10.63
N ALA A 177 -10.26 -3.59 -9.40
CA ALA A 177 -9.32 -3.10 -8.41
C ALA A 177 -7.87 -3.48 -8.76
N ARG A 178 -6.94 -2.57 -8.51
CA ARG A 178 -5.51 -2.87 -8.51
C ARG A 178 -5.13 -3.67 -7.26
N VAL A 179 -4.08 -4.46 -7.35
CA VAL A 179 -3.57 -5.24 -6.23
C VAL A 179 -2.19 -4.73 -5.83
N ILE A 180 -1.97 -4.59 -4.52
CA ILE A 180 -0.66 -4.30 -3.94
C ILE A 180 -0.28 -5.43 -2.99
N LEU A 181 0.85 -6.08 -3.27
CA LEU A 181 1.46 -7.03 -2.34
C LEU A 181 2.26 -6.26 -1.28
N TYR A 182 1.77 -6.24 -0.05
CA TYR A 182 2.52 -5.73 1.09
C TYR A 182 3.34 -6.87 1.70
N GLU A 183 4.57 -7.04 1.20
CA GLU A 183 5.52 -8.00 1.75
C GLU A 183 6.10 -7.48 3.08
N THR A 184 5.94 -8.23 4.17
CA THR A 184 6.49 -7.89 5.48
C THR A 184 7.83 -8.60 5.73
N THR A 185 8.67 -8.01 6.60
CA THR A 185 9.99 -8.57 6.92
C THR A 185 10.29 -8.70 8.42
N PRO A 186 9.46 -9.41 9.21
CA PRO A 186 9.65 -9.55 10.66
C PRO A 186 11.02 -10.13 11.08
N ASN A 187 11.65 -10.92 10.21
CA ASN A 187 12.85 -11.70 10.56
C ASN A 187 14.17 -10.99 10.26
N THR A 188 14.14 -9.82 9.62
CA THR A 188 15.36 -9.11 9.19
C THR A 188 15.54 -7.74 9.86
N GLN A 189 14.61 -7.33 10.74
CA GLN A 189 14.65 -6.03 11.39
C GLN A 189 15.66 -5.98 12.55
N ASN A 190 16.43 -4.90 12.62
CA ASN A 190 17.41 -4.65 13.69
C ASN A 190 16.80 -3.82 14.82
N ALA A 191 16.93 -4.31 16.06
CA ALA A 191 16.54 -3.55 17.27
C ALA A 191 17.62 -2.59 17.76
N LYS A 192 18.84 -2.72 17.25
CA LYS A 192 19.99 -1.90 17.60
C LYS A 192 20.64 -1.40 16.31
N ALA A 193 21.30 -0.24 16.38
CA ALA A 193 22.12 0.25 15.30
C ALA A 193 23.15 -0.80 14.87
N LEU A 194 23.36 -0.93 13.57
CA LEU A 194 24.30 -1.87 12.98
C LEU A 194 25.72 -1.27 13.00
N LYS A 195 26.69 -2.08 13.41
CA LYS A 195 28.13 -1.72 13.34
C LYS A 195 28.80 -2.26 12.08
N ASN A 196 28.22 -3.28 11.48
CA ASN A 196 28.70 -3.96 10.29
C ASN A 196 27.58 -3.99 9.24
N PRO A 197 27.91 -4.11 7.94
CA PRO A 197 26.91 -4.26 6.89
C PRO A 197 25.94 -5.43 7.15
N PRO A 198 24.68 -5.33 6.69
CA PRO A 198 23.70 -6.39 6.86
C PRO A 198 24.12 -7.68 6.11
N VAL A 199 24.20 -8.80 6.83
CA VAL A 199 24.78 -10.07 6.35
C VAL A 199 23.86 -10.91 5.43
N ALA A 200 22.73 -10.37 4.97
CA ALA A 200 21.66 -11.14 4.33
C ALA A 200 21.28 -10.70 2.90
N ALA A 201 22.18 -10.01 2.18
CA ALA A 201 21.89 -9.47 0.84
C ALA A 201 21.35 -10.53 -0.15
N ALA A 202 21.96 -11.72 -0.20
CA ALA A 202 21.53 -12.80 -1.09
C ALA A 202 20.11 -13.29 -0.77
N ALA A 203 19.81 -13.54 0.52
CA ALA A 203 18.49 -13.99 0.95
C ALA A 203 17.40 -12.92 0.74
N VAL A 204 17.74 -11.63 0.93
CA VAL A 204 16.84 -10.51 0.60
C VAL A 204 16.54 -10.49 -0.89
N MET A 205 17.54 -10.63 -1.74
CA MET A 205 17.35 -10.64 -3.20
C MET A 205 16.58 -11.87 -3.69
N GLU A 206 16.82 -13.04 -3.10
CA GLU A 206 16.04 -14.26 -3.39
C GLU A 206 14.56 -14.05 -3.05
N LYS A 207 14.27 -13.53 -1.85
CA LYS A 207 12.90 -13.21 -1.45
C LYS A 207 12.28 -12.16 -2.37
N ALA A 208 12.99 -11.08 -2.67
CA ALA A 208 12.51 -10.02 -3.55
C ALA A 208 12.14 -10.56 -4.94
N ARG A 209 12.96 -11.46 -5.51
CA ARG A 209 12.65 -12.13 -6.79
C ARG A 209 11.41 -13.01 -6.68
N ALA A 210 11.26 -13.80 -5.62
CA ALA A 210 10.08 -14.63 -5.43
C ALA A 210 8.78 -13.79 -5.35
N ILE A 211 8.82 -12.66 -4.64
CA ILE A 211 7.70 -11.73 -4.56
C ILE A 211 7.47 -11.01 -5.89
N ALA A 212 8.53 -10.67 -6.62
CA ALA A 212 8.43 -10.09 -7.96
C ALA A 212 7.76 -11.05 -8.95
N THR A 213 8.11 -12.35 -8.92
CA THR A 213 7.44 -13.39 -9.72
C THR A 213 5.95 -13.48 -9.38
N LEU A 214 5.61 -13.49 -8.09
CA LEU A 214 4.22 -13.50 -7.64
C LEU A 214 3.47 -12.23 -8.08
N ALA A 215 4.10 -11.05 -7.94
CA ALA A 215 3.54 -9.78 -8.36
C ALA A 215 3.27 -9.75 -9.87
N LYS A 216 4.19 -10.27 -10.69
CA LYS A 216 4.02 -10.43 -12.14
C LYS A 216 2.87 -11.37 -12.47
N GLN A 217 2.81 -12.53 -11.82
CA GLN A 217 1.74 -13.53 -12.02
C GLN A 217 0.35 -12.93 -11.74
N VAL A 218 0.22 -12.11 -10.68
CA VAL A 218 -1.05 -11.54 -10.27
C VAL A 218 -1.22 -10.09 -10.70
N ASP A 219 -0.42 -9.60 -11.66
CA ASP A 219 -0.35 -8.20 -12.14
C ASP A 219 -0.61 -7.19 -10.99
N ALA A 220 0.32 -7.20 -10.05
CA ALA A 220 0.30 -6.38 -8.85
C ALA A 220 1.54 -5.49 -8.76
N SER A 221 1.37 -4.36 -8.08
CA SER A 221 2.47 -3.60 -7.50
C SER A 221 2.86 -4.21 -6.15
N ALA A 222 3.93 -3.74 -5.52
CA ALA A 222 4.33 -4.22 -4.19
C ALA A 222 4.99 -3.15 -3.34
N ALA A 223 4.81 -3.28 -2.02
CA ALA A 223 5.68 -2.68 -1.01
C ALA A 223 6.71 -3.74 -0.55
N PRO A 224 7.95 -3.72 -1.07
CA PRO A 224 8.94 -4.79 -0.90
C PRO A 224 9.78 -4.58 0.37
N MET A 225 9.20 -4.81 1.55
CA MET A 225 9.83 -4.38 2.80
C MET A 225 11.13 -5.09 3.15
N SER A 226 11.37 -6.32 2.68
CA SER A 226 12.68 -6.97 2.83
C SER A 226 13.79 -6.17 2.13
N LEU A 227 13.52 -5.67 0.92
CA LEU A 227 14.44 -4.85 0.16
C LEU A 227 14.57 -3.44 0.74
N ALA A 228 13.46 -2.83 1.17
CA ALA A 228 13.46 -1.52 1.83
C ALA A 228 14.20 -1.54 3.17
N GLY A 229 13.97 -2.56 4.00
CA GLY A 229 14.69 -2.75 5.25
C GLY A 229 16.18 -2.94 5.02
N PHE A 230 16.58 -3.73 4.02
CA PHE A 230 17.98 -3.93 3.65
C PHE A 230 18.67 -2.65 3.19
N HIS A 231 18.03 -1.85 2.33
CA HIS A 231 18.58 -0.55 1.93
C HIS A 231 18.69 0.41 3.11
N CYS A 232 17.67 0.48 3.97
CA CYS A 232 17.72 1.31 5.17
C CYS A 232 18.87 0.90 6.10
N GLN A 233 19.06 -0.39 6.34
CA GLN A 233 20.16 -0.91 7.15
C GLN A 233 21.54 -0.63 6.56
N THR A 234 21.63 -0.54 5.23
CA THR A 234 22.89 -0.27 4.52
C THR A 234 23.23 1.22 4.53
N GLU A 235 22.24 2.08 4.28
CA GLU A 235 22.46 3.52 4.09
C GLU A 235 22.31 4.32 5.39
N ARG A 236 21.48 3.83 6.33
CA ARG A 236 21.22 4.39 7.65
C ARG A 236 21.36 3.32 8.73
N PRO A 237 22.58 2.75 8.92
CA PRO A 237 22.81 1.71 9.92
C PRO A 237 22.53 2.18 11.36
N ASP A 238 22.45 3.49 11.58
CA ASP A 238 22.05 4.11 12.84
C ASP A 238 20.55 3.92 13.16
N MET A 239 19.70 3.78 12.15
CA MET A 239 18.26 3.60 12.31
C MET A 239 17.92 2.16 12.74
N THR A 240 17.07 2.03 13.74
CA THR A 240 16.48 0.74 14.14
C THR A 240 15.16 0.54 13.43
N LEU A 241 14.82 -0.72 13.12
CA LEU A 241 13.61 -1.07 12.35
C LEU A 241 12.58 -1.88 13.17
N ARG A 242 12.93 -2.29 14.39
CA ARG A 242 12.02 -2.89 15.36
C ARG A 242 12.29 -2.37 16.74
N PHE A 243 11.31 -2.54 17.63
CA PHE A 243 11.49 -2.26 19.04
C PHE A 243 12.51 -3.21 19.67
N ILE A 244 13.05 -2.79 20.81
CA ILE A 244 13.92 -3.61 21.66
C ILE A 244 13.08 -4.61 22.44
N ASN A 245 12.03 -4.12 23.10
CA ASN A 245 11.16 -4.90 23.98
C ASN A 245 9.99 -5.59 23.24
N ASP A 246 9.91 -5.41 21.92
CA ASP A 246 8.88 -6.01 21.07
C ASP A 246 9.49 -6.37 19.70
N ALA A 247 9.26 -7.59 19.20
CA ALA A 247 9.79 -8.03 17.91
C ALA A 247 9.04 -7.43 16.69
N HIS A 248 8.08 -6.53 16.92
CA HIS A 248 7.37 -5.80 15.87
C HIS A 248 8.18 -4.62 15.33
N LEU A 249 7.85 -4.23 14.10
CA LEU A 249 8.30 -3.00 13.47
C LEU A 249 8.07 -1.79 14.38
N ASN A 250 9.08 -0.93 14.48
CA ASN A 250 8.97 0.35 15.17
C ASN A 250 8.44 1.44 14.22
N GLN A 251 8.38 2.67 14.73
CA GLN A 251 7.92 3.85 14.01
C GLN A 251 8.73 4.10 12.72
N THR A 252 10.06 3.95 12.76
CA THR A 252 10.92 4.13 11.57
C THR A 252 10.56 3.16 10.45
N MET A 253 10.46 1.87 10.76
CA MET A 253 10.07 0.87 9.77
C MET A 253 8.63 1.05 9.29
N ALA A 254 7.71 1.47 10.16
CA ALA A 254 6.33 1.76 9.76
C ALA A 254 6.22 2.99 8.84
N TYR A 255 7.02 4.04 9.07
CA TYR A 255 7.09 5.20 8.17
C TYR A 255 7.69 4.80 6.82
N LEU A 256 8.76 4.01 6.82
CA LEU A 256 9.35 3.44 5.60
C LEU A 256 8.31 2.60 4.82
N THR A 257 7.53 1.77 5.53
CA THR A 257 6.41 1.01 4.92
C THR A 257 5.38 1.94 4.27
N ALA A 258 4.99 3.03 4.94
CA ALA A 258 4.04 3.98 4.37
C ALA A 258 4.57 4.61 3.08
N CYS A 259 5.86 4.97 3.04
CA CYS A 259 6.52 5.47 1.84
C CYS A 259 6.55 4.44 0.71
N CYS A 260 6.85 3.17 1.00
CA CYS A 260 6.81 2.10 -0.01
C CYS A 260 5.38 1.83 -0.52
N LEU A 261 4.37 1.93 0.34
CA LEU A 261 2.96 1.81 -0.06
C LEU A 261 2.52 2.99 -0.94
N TYR A 262 2.96 4.22 -0.63
CA TYR A 262 2.75 5.38 -1.50
C TYR A 262 3.34 5.14 -2.91
N ALA A 263 4.61 4.74 -2.98
CA ALA A 263 5.25 4.43 -4.25
C ALA A 263 4.52 3.31 -5.01
N ALA A 264 4.05 2.28 -4.31
CA ALA A 264 3.29 1.20 -4.91
C ALA A 264 1.90 1.61 -5.40
N LEU A 265 1.27 2.59 -4.74
CA LEU A 265 -0.05 3.13 -5.08
C LEU A 265 -0.02 4.03 -6.32
N PHE A 266 1.01 4.86 -6.44
CA PHE A 266 1.04 5.94 -7.44
C PHE A 266 2.14 5.77 -8.50
N ASP A 267 3.07 4.83 -8.33
CA ASP A 267 4.28 4.72 -9.17
C ASP A 267 5.12 6.02 -9.15
N GLU A 268 5.09 6.70 -8.00
CA GLU A 268 5.70 8.01 -7.77
C GLU A 268 6.61 8.01 -6.55
N SER A 269 7.60 8.91 -6.54
CA SER A 269 8.48 9.09 -5.39
C SER A 269 7.73 9.76 -4.23
N PRO A 270 7.84 9.26 -2.98
CA PRO A 270 7.35 9.95 -1.79
C PRO A 270 8.29 11.07 -1.32
N GLU A 271 9.41 11.32 -2.01
CA GLU A 271 10.37 12.38 -1.63
C GLU A 271 9.72 13.76 -1.67
N GLY A 272 9.89 14.52 -0.60
CA GLY A 272 9.33 15.87 -0.47
C GLY A 272 7.93 15.92 0.15
N LEU A 273 7.26 14.78 0.34
CA LEU A 273 5.97 14.76 1.04
C LEU A 273 6.11 15.32 2.46
N PRO A 274 5.16 16.15 2.93
CA PRO A 274 5.27 16.87 4.20
C PRO A 274 4.98 16.01 5.44
N VAL A 275 4.55 14.75 5.28
CA VAL A 275 4.24 13.85 6.40
C VAL A 275 5.52 13.50 7.16
N ASP A 276 5.62 13.94 8.40
CA ASP A 276 6.86 13.90 9.19
C ASP A 276 6.72 13.13 10.51
N SER A 277 5.60 12.45 10.71
CA SER A 277 5.30 11.80 11.98
C SER A 277 4.49 10.52 11.85
N ILE A 278 4.67 9.65 12.84
CA ILE A 278 3.94 8.40 12.97
C ILE A 278 3.73 8.03 14.43
N THR A 279 2.55 7.48 14.74
CA THR A 279 2.10 7.21 16.11
C THR A 279 1.65 5.77 16.24
N ASP A 280 2.26 5.01 17.15
CA ASP A 280 1.84 3.64 17.45
C ASP A 280 0.52 3.61 18.25
N ILE A 281 -0.14 2.45 18.23
CA ILE A 281 -1.38 2.17 18.97
C ILE A 281 -1.15 1.15 20.09
N ARG A 282 0.11 0.77 20.31
CA ARG A 282 0.54 -0.19 21.34
C ARG A 282 1.47 0.51 22.33
N TYR A 283 1.11 0.43 23.59
CA TYR A 283 1.64 1.28 24.64
C TYR A 283 2.63 0.56 25.56
N PHE A 284 3.50 1.31 26.22
CA PHE A 284 4.36 0.79 27.29
C PHE A 284 3.51 0.15 28.40
N ASP A 285 3.87 -1.08 28.81
CA ASP A 285 3.13 -1.91 29.77
C ASP A 285 1.61 -2.06 29.52
N ASN A 286 1.16 -1.76 28.29
CA ASN A 286 -0.25 -1.63 27.92
C ASN A 286 -1.05 -0.63 28.78
N LYS A 287 -0.38 0.34 29.43
CA LYS A 287 -1.00 1.31 30.35
C LYS A 287 -0.68 2.76 29.98
N ASP A 288 0.60 3.07 29.76
CA ASP A 288 1.02 4.45 29.51
C ASP A 288 0.87 4.82 28.04
N ARG A 289 -0.24 5.48 27.71
CA ARG A 289 -0.60 5.86 26.34
C ARG A 289 0.30 6.93 25.72
N THR A 290 1.20 7.52 26.50
CA THR A 290 2.17 8.50 26.02
C THR A 290 3.47 7.86 25.52
N LYS A 291 3.65 6.55 25.80
CA LYS A 291 4.89 5.83 25.52
C LYS A 291 4.71 4.62 24.61
N ASP A 292 5.68 4.39 23.75
CA ASP A 292 5.80 3.21 22.91
C ASP A 292 6.33 1.98 23.67
N ARG A 293 6.60 0.89 22.95
CA ARG A 293 7.05 -0.38 23.56
C ARG A 293 8.43 -0.31 24.22
N ASP A 294 9.25 0.67 23.85
CA ASP A 294 10.58 0.87 24.43
C ASP A 294 10.57 1.97 25.50
N GLY A 295 9.41 2.55 25.81
CA GLY A 295 9.26 3.62 26.80
C GLY A 295 9.57 5.02 26.26
N ASN A 296 9.78 5.15 24.95
CA ASN A 296 9.99 6.43 24.26
C ASN A 296 8.63 7.07 23.92
N PRO A 297 8.56 8.34 23.47
CA PRO A 297 7.31 8.95 23.04
C PRO A 297 6.54 8.09 22.02
N ILE A 298 5.22 7.95 22.21
CA ILE A 298 4.34 7.15 21.34
C ILE A 298 4.33 7.63 19.88
N THR A 299 4.58 8.93 19.68
CA THR A 299 4.73 9.56 18.37
C THR A 299 6.20 9.87 18.13
N THR A 300 6.70 9.45 16.97
CA THR A 300 8.01 9.86 16.48
C THR A 300 7.82 10.99 15.46
N MET A 301 8.53 12.10 15.69
CA MET A 301 8.70 13.18 14.71
C MET A 301 10.05 12.97 14.01
N PHE A 302 10.05 12.87 12.69
CA PHE A 302 11.27 12.71 11.90
C PHE A 302 11.88 14.08 11.58
N SER A 303 13.20 14.20 11.71
CA SER A 303 13.91 15.38 11.19
C SER A 303 13.73 15.47 9.67
N ALA A 304 13.90 16.67 9.09
CA ALA A 304 13.83 16.84 7.64
C ALA A 304 14.80 15.90 6.89
N LYS A 305 16.00 15.69 7.46
CA LYS A 305 17.00 14.77 6.90
C LYS A 305 16.53 13.30 6.98
N ASP A 306 16.08 12.84 8.14
CA ASP A 306 15.63 11.46 8.31
C ASP A 306 14.42 11.15 7.44
N ARG A 307 13.48 12.09 7.36
CA ARG A 307 12.31 12.00 6.49
C ARG A 307 12.72 11.84 5.02
N ALA A 308 13.61 12.71 4.52
CA ALA A 308 14.08 12.67 3.14
C ALA A 308 14.85 11.37 2.85
N ASP A 309 15.72 10.93 3.75
CA ASP A 309 16.45 9.67 3.59
C ASP A 309 15.50 8.48 3.50
N LEU A 310 14.50 8.38 4.39
CA LEU A 310 13.52 7.29 4.38
C LEU A 310 12.64 7.30 3.12
N GLN A 311 12.20 8.47 2.66
CA GLN A 311 11.43 8.60 1.41
C GLN A 311 12.25 8.15 0.19
N ARG A 312 13.50 8.61 0.08
CA ARG A 312 14.43 8.23 -0.99
C ARG A 312 14.75 6.73 -0.98
N ILE A 313 15.00 6.16 0.21
CA ILE A 313 15.25 4.72 0.37
C ILE A 313 14.03 3.92 -0.10
N ALA A 314 12.81 4.32 0.29
CA ALA A 314 11.59 3.68 -0.16
C ALA A 314 11.44 3.71 -1.69
N TRP A 315 11.69 4.86 -2.31
CA TRP A 315 11.63 5.02 -3.75
C TRP A 315 12.62 4.12 -4.48
N LYS A 316 13.90 4.15 -4.06
CA LYS A 316 14.95 3.30 -4.60
C LYS A 316 14.59 1.81 -4.51
N SER A 317 14.08 1.37 -3.36
CA SER A 317 13.65 -0.02 -3.17
C SER A 317 12.48 -0.40 -4.08
N TYR A 318 11.51 0.50 -4.24
CA TYR A 318 10.40 0.30 -5.16
C TYR A 318 10.87 0.18 -6.62
N GLN A 319 11.72 1.10 -7.09
CA GLN A 319 12.26 1.08 -8.46
C GLN A 319 13.06 -0.19 -8.75
N GLN A 320 13.91 -0.62 -7.81
CA GLN A 320 14.63 -1.88 -7.96
C GLN A 320 13.67 -3.07 -8.01
N PHE A 321 12.66 -3.12 -7.13
CA PHE A 321 11.66 -4.18 -7.16
C PHE A 321 10.87 -4.21 -8.47
N LYS A 322 10.45 -3.04 -8.97
CA LYS A 322 9.76 -2.90 -10.26
C LYS A 322 10.61 -3.48 -11.40
N THR A 323 11.91 -3.19 -11.40
CA THR A 323 12.87 -3.79 -12.34
C THR A 323 12.95 -5.32 -12.22
N LEU A 324 12.89 -5.88 -11.00
CA LEU A 324 12.87 -7.34 -10.80
C LEU A 324 11.57 -7.98 -11.30
N ARG A 325 10.44 -7.28 -11.21
CA ARG A 325 9.12 -7.75 -11.64
C ARG A 325 8.97 -7.71 -13.17
N ASP A 326 9.45 -6.64 -13.78
CA ASP A 326 9.21 -6.36 -15.20
C ASP A 326 10.18 -7.15 -16.11
N ASN A 327 11.38 -7.46 -15.62
CA ASN A 327 12.29 -8.43 -16.25
C ASN A 327 11.79 -9.87 -16.13
#